data_AF-A0A7W0U8K9-F1
#
_entry.id   AF-A0A7W0U8K9-F1
#
_cell.length_a   1.000
_cell.length_b   1.000
_cell.length_c   1.000
_cell.angle_alpha   90.00
_cell.angle_beta   90.00
_cell.angle_gamma   90.00
#
_symmetry.space_group_name_H-M   'P 1'
#
loop_
_entity.id
_entity.type
_entity.pdbx_description
1 polymer ?
#
loop_
_entity_poly.entity_id
_entity_poly.type
_entity_poly.pdbx_seq_one_letter_code
_entity_poly.pdbx_strand_id
1 'polypeptide(L)'
;MLDIQQSPGGEPMSDDFARRRDRVQRSLEGRRRKSEGELYEQRKATGLCTRCGVVAASDDSQYCQPHHEYAKQYSRDALKRLRDGRRAKGLCVYCGTKSEQRRCMACRIKQGRVSTRGVKKGVKNATADRTWKDAGGRTRYHGQPSRGRQSNASLDDQDIDYAISALQKAKQGLEVARSPEVQALPKVQREEVKRAALSQADHGTRFIEEVLDRNRPRGKGGK
;
A
#
# COMPACT_ATOMS: atom_id res chain seq x y z
N MET A 1 -50.96 -0.99 49.52
CA MET A 1 -49.52 -1.23 49.71
C MET A 1 -49.32 -2.73 49.55
N LEU A 2 -48.68 -3.18 48.47
CA LEU A 2 -48.44 -4.59 48.19
C LEU A 2 -46.97 -4.87 48.50
N ASP A 3 -46.73 -5.67 49.53
CA ASP A 3 -45.42 -6.16 49.92
C ASP A 3 -44.90 -7.12 48.85
N ILE A 4 -43.91 -6.66 48.08
CA ILE A 4 -43.15 -7.49 47.16
C ILE A 4 -42.20 -8.33 48.01
N GLN A 5 -42.60 -9.58 48.27
CA GLN A 5 -41.74 -10.58 48.90
C GLN A 5 -40.44 -10.72 48.09
N GLN A 6 -39.33 -10.37 48.71
CA GLN A 6 -38.00 -10.55 48.15
C GLN A 6 -37.70 -12.04 48.03
N SER A 7 -37.57 -12.54 46.80
CA SER A 7 -37.17 -13.92 46.54
C SER A 7 -35.80 -14.22 47.17
N PRO A 8 -35.64 -15.36 47.87
CA PRO A 8 -34.40 -15.73 48.53
C PRO A 8 -33.25 -15.90 47.52
N GLY A 9 -32.05 -15.57 47.98
CA GLY A 9 -30.83 -15.41 47.18
C GLY A 9 -30.59 -16.54 46.20
N GLY A 10 -30.45 -16.17 44.93
CA GLY A 10 -29.98 -17.07 43.89
C GLY A 10 -28.59 -17.58 44.25
N GLU A 11 -28.46 -18.90 44.40
CA GLU A 11 -27.17 -19.55 44.59
C GLU A 11 -26.24 -19.13 43.44
N PRO A 12 -24.97 -18.77 43.73
CA PRO A 12 -24.03 -18.42 42.69
C PRO A 12 -23.91 -19.62 41.73
N MET A 13 -24.30 -19.43 40.47
CA MET A 13 -24.04 -20.40 39.41
C MET A 13 -22.58 -20.82 39.51
N SER A 14 -22.34 -22.11 39.72
CA SER A 14 -20.98 -22.62 39.89
C SER A 14 -20.10 -22.24 38.68
N ASP A 15 -18.87 -21.82 38.96
CA ASP A 15 -17.88 -21.45 37.93
C ASP A 15 -17.71 -22.53 36.84
N ASP A 16 -18.00 -23.79 37.20
CA ASP A 16 -18.00 -24.92 36.28
C ASP A 16 -19.08 -24.85 35.20
N PHE A 17 -20.26 -24.32 35.51
CA PHE A 17 -21.33 -24.17 34.52
C PHE A 17 -20.97 -23.09 33.50
N ALA A 18 -20.41 -21.95 33.96
CA ALA A 18 -19.91 -20.90 33.08
C ALA A 18 -18.79 -21.41 32.16
N ARG A 19 -17.80 -22.13 32.71
CA ARG A 19 -16.70 -22.73 31.94
C ARG A 19 -17.18 -23.75 30.91
N ARG A 20 -18.20 -24.55 31.23
CA ARG A 20 -18.81 -25.50 30.28
C ARG A 20 -19.53 -24.77 29.15
N ARG A 21 -20.32 -23.73 29.45
CA ARG A 21 -21.01 -22.90 28.44
C ARG A 21 -20.01 -22.26 27.47
N ASP A 22 -18.93 -21.67 27.98
CA ASP A 22 -17.89 -21.04 27.15
C ASP A 22 -17.14 -22.05 26.27
N ARG A 23 -16.94 -23.28 26.74
CA ARG A 23 -16.32 -24.36 25.94
C ARG A 23 -17.24 -24.76 24.79
N VAL A 24 -18.55 -24.89 25.04
CA VAL A 24 -19.53 -25.23 24.01
C VAL A 24 -19.64 -24.09 22.98
N GLN A 25 -19.72 -22.83 23.42
CA GLN A 25 -19.75 -21.67 22.52
C GLN A 25 -18.51 -21.62 21.61
N ARG A 26 -17.30 -21.77 22.16
CA ARG A 26 -16.06 -21.82 21.35
C ARG A 26 -16.05 -22.97 20.35
N SER A 27 -16.62 -24.13 20.71
CA SER A 27 -16.72 -25.27 19.79
C SER A 27 -17.69 -24.99 18.63
N LEU A 28 -18.85 -24.38 18.91
CA LEU A 28 -19.83 -24.01 17.89
C LEU A 28 -19.29 -22.93 16.95
N GLU A 29 -18.60 -21.91 17.49
CA GLU A 29 -17.92 -20.89 16.69
C GLU A 29 -16.82 -21.50 15.81
N GLY A 30 -16.04 -22.47 16.33
CA GLY A 30 -15.03 -23.19 15.57
C GLY A 30 -15.63 -23.98 14.40
N ARG A 31 -16.74 -24.70 14.61
CA ARG A 31 -17.43 -25.45 13.55
C ARG A 31 -18.01 -24.52 12.49
N ARG A 32 -18.62 -23.40 12.89
CA ARG A 32 -19.15 -22.39 11.96
C ARG A 32 -18.05 -21.79 11.09
N ARG A 33 -16.89 -21.45 11.68
CA ARG A 33 -15.72 -20.96 10.93
C ARG A 33 -15.20 -21.98 9.93
N LYS A 34 -15.17 -23.27 10.31
CA LYS A 34 -14.76 -24.35 9.41
C LYS A 34 -15.70 -24.46 8.21
N SER A 35 -17.02 -24.47 8.44
CA SER A 35 -18.00 -24.49 7.35
C SER A 35 -17.96 -23.24 6.47
N GLU A 36 -17.67 -22.06 7.04
CA GLU A 36 -17.52 -20.82 6.26
C GLU A 36 -16.25 -20.85 5.38
N GLY A 37 -15.16 -21.47 5.87
CA GLY A 37 -13.95 -21.70 5.09
C GLY A 37 -14.16 -22.68 3.93
N GLU A 38 -14.81 -23.82 4.19
CA GLU A 38 -15.15 -24.82 3.17
C GLU A 38 -16.05 -24.23 2.07
N LEU A 39 -17.09 -23.47 2.45
CA LEU A 39 -17.95 -22.75 1.50
C LEU A 39 -17.18 -21.69 0.70
N TYR A 40 -16.23 -20.98 1.33
CA TYR A 40 -15.39 -20.02 0.63
C TYR A 40 -14.51 -20.69 -0.44
N GLU A 41 -13.84 -21.79 -0.09
CA GLU A 41 -13.00 -22.56 -1.01
C GLU A 41 -13.82 -23.15 -2.15
N GLN A 42 -15.01 -23.70 -1.85
CA GLN A 42 -15.92 -24.22 -2.86
C GLN A 42 -16.34 -23.13 -3.85
N ARG A 43 -16.79 -21.96 -3.36
CA ARG A 43 -17.17 -20.82 -4.23
C ARG A 43 -16.02 -20.35 -5.10
N LYS A 44 -14.81 -20.27 -4.53
CA LYS A 44 -13.60 -19.88 -5.25
C LYS A 44 -13.25 -20.89 -6.35
N ALA A 45 -13.34 -22.19 -6.05
CA ALA A 45 -13.07 -23.25 -7.01
C ALA A 45 -14.08 -23.25 -8.17
N THR A 46 -15.35 -22.93 -7.91
CA THR A 46 -16.40 -22.85 -8.93
C THR A 46 -16.42 -21.52 -9.70
N GLY A 47 -15.48 -20.59 -9.43
CA GLY A 47 -15.48 -19.27 -10.06
C GLY A 47 -16.66 -18.37 -9.66
N LEU A 48 -17.32 -18.69 -8.54
CA LEU A 48 -18.42 -17.89 -8.00
C LEU A 48 -17.89 -16.82 -7.05
N CYS A 49 -18.64 -15.74 -6.92
CA CYS A 49 -18.34 -14.67 -5.99
C CYS A 49 -18.24 -15.23 -4.57
N THR A 50 -17.10 -15.06 -3.90
CA THR A 50 -16.87 -15.59 -2.56
C THR A 50 -17.78 -14.96 -1.49
N ARG A 51 -18.29 -13.74 -1.76
CA ARG A 51 -19.23 -13.01 -0.88
C ARG A 51 -20.66 -13.54 -0.98
N CYS A 52 -21.29 -13.49 -2.15
CA CYS A 52 -22.68 -13.91 -2.31
C CYS A 52 -22.86 -15.38 -2.68
N GLY A 53 -21.88 -16.01 -3.32
CA GLY A 53 -21.93 -17.41 -3.75
C GLY A 53 -22.89 -17.71 -4.91
N VAL A 54 -23.50 -16.68 -5.52
CA VAL A 54 -24.55 -16.85 -6.54
C VAL A 54 -24.08 -16.42 -7.93
N VAL A 55 -23.43 -15.26 -8.02
CA VAL A 55 -22.99 -14.67 -9.30
C VAL A 55 -21.54 -15.05 -9.55
N ALA A 56 -21.16 -15.28 -10.81
CA ALA A 56 -19.77 -15.47 -11.20
C ALA A 56 -18.88 -14.30 -10.70
N ALA A 57 -17.64 -14.63 -10.32
CA ALA A 57 -16.65 -13.63 -9.99
C ALA A 57 -16.23 -12.86 -11.26
N SER A 58 -15.86 -11.59 -11.13
CA SER A 58 -15.28 -10.83 -12.25
C SER A 58 -13.88 -11.33 -12.57
N ASP A 59 -13.42 -11.21 -13.82
CA ASP A 59 -12.09 -11.65 -14.26
C ASP A 59 -10.92 -11.18 -13.37
N ASP A 60 -11.02 -9.97 -12.80
CA ASP A 60 -9.98 -9.34 -12.00
C ASP A 60 -10.15 -9.53 -10.46
N SER A 61 -11.15 -10.30 -10.00
CA SER A 61 -11.50 -10.38 -8.58
C SER A 61 -12.12 -11.72 -8.15
N GLN A 62 -12.17 -11.96 -6.84
CA GLN A 62 -12.95 -13.08 -6.25
C GLN A 62 -14.42 -12.69 -5.99
N TYR A 63 -14.79 -11.45 -6.28
CA TYR A 63 -16.12 -10.91 -6.07
C TYR A 63 -16.83 -10.68 -7.41
N CYS A 64 -18.16 -10.72 -7.41
CA CYS A 64 -18.92 -10.18 -8.54
C CYS A 64 -18.77 -8.64 -8.58
N GLN A 65 -19.03 -8.04 -9.73
CA GLN A 65 -18.78 -6.61 -9.97
C GLN A 65 -19.35 -5.68 -8.88
N PRO A 66 -20.61 -5.82 -8.41
CA PRO A 66 -21.14 -4.95 -7.35
C PRO A 66 -20.39 -5.07 -6.02
N HIS A 67 -20.07 -6.30 -5.61
CA HIS A 67 -19.32 -6.54 -4.37
C HIS A 67 -17.86 -6.08 -4.49
N HIS A 68 -17.27 -6.20 -5.68
CA HIS A 68 -15.93 -5.70 -5.95
C HIS A 68 -15.88 -4.16 -5.83
N GLU A 69 -16.83 -3.46 -6.44
CA GLU A 69 -16.94 -2.00 -6.35
C GLU A 69 -17.21 -1.53 -4.92
N TYR A 70 -18.11 -2.21 -4.21
CA TYR A 70 -18.36 -1.94 -2.79
C TYR A 70 -17.09 -2.12 -1.94
N ALA A 71 -16.37 -3.23 -2.12
CA ALA A 71 -15.12 -3.48 -1.40
C ALA A 71 -14.06 -2.42 -1.71
N LYS A 72 -13.97 -1.98 -2.96
CA LYS A 72 -13.07 -0.91 -3.41
C LYS A 72 -13.42 0.43 -2.75
N GLN A 73 -14.70 0.78 -2.71
CA GLN A 73 -15.16 2.02 -2.07
C GLN A 73 -14.93 1.98 -0.55
N TYR A 74 -15.30 0.87 0.10
CA TYR A 74 -15.06 0.66 1.53
C TYR A 74 -13.58 0.77 1.89
N SER A 75 -12.68 0.17 1.10
CA SER A 75 -11.23 0.26 1.30
C SER A 75 -10.71 1.71 1.17
N ARG A 76 -11.22 2.47 0.18
CA ARG A 76 -10.91 3.89 0.01
C ARG A 76 -11.35 4.72 1.21
N ASP A 77 -12.58 4.51 1.68
CA ASP A 77 -13.14 5.25 2.81
C ASP A 77 -12.43 4.90 4.13
N ALA A 78 -12.11 3.63 4.35
CA ALA A 78 -11.32 3.19 5.50
C ALA A 78 -9.92 3.85 5.49
N LEU A 79 -9.24 3.89 4.34
CA LEU A 79 -7.94 4.54 4.21
C LEU A 79 -8.02 6.06 4.38
N LYS A 80 -9.10 6.69 3.91
CA LYS A 80 -9.38 8.11 4.13
C LYS A 80 -9.53 8.39 5.64
N ARG A 81 -10.41 7.67 6.33
CA ARG A 81 -10.62 7.79 7.79
C ARG A 81 -9.33 7.57 8.57
N LEU A 82 -8.52 6.58 8.20
CA LEU A 82 -7.22 6.34 8.83
C LEU A 82 -6.28 7.55 8.68
N ARG A 83 -6.19 8.13 7.48
CA ARG A 83 -5.33 9.28 7.20
C ARG A 83 -5.81 10.54 7.91
N ASP A 84 -7.13 10.74 7.96
CA ASP A 84 -7.74 11.89 8.64
C ASP A 84 -7.57 11.77 10.16
N GLY A 85 -7.78 10.58 10.72
CA GLY A 85 -7.51 10.30 12.14
C GLY A 85 -6.03 10.48 12.52
N ARG A 86 -5.09 10.10 11.64
CA ARG A 86 -3.66 10.40 11.84
C ARG A 86 -3.38 11.90 11.80
N ARG A 87 -3.96 12.62 10.85
CA ARG A 87 -3.79 14.08 10.74
C ARG A 87 -4.31 14.80 11.97
N ALA A 88 -5.50 14.45 12.45
CA ALA A 88 -6.09 15.02 13.65
C ALA A 88 -5.21 14.81 14.90
N LYS A 89 -4.43 13.73 14.93
CA LYS A 89 -3.50 13.41 16.02
C LYS A 89 -2.09 13.99 15.82
N GLY A 90 -1.85 14.82 14.81
CA GLY A 90 -0.50 15.34 14.51
C GLY A 90 0.50 14.25 14.07
N LEU A 91 0.00 13.19 13.43
CA LEU A 91 0.80 12.07 12.95
C LEU A 91 0.93 12.09 11.42
N CYS A 92 2.07 11.61 10.94
CA CYS A 92 2.31 11.38 9.52
C CYS A 92 1.26 10.44 8.93
N VAL A 93 0.60 10.86 7.85
CA VAL A 93 -0.50 10.08 7.24
C VAL A 93 -0.06 8.72 6.68
N TYR A 94 1.24 8.50 6.43
CA TYR A 94 1.78 7.24 5.88
C TYR A 94 2.30 6.30 6.97
N CYS A 95 3.28 6.74 7.77
CA CYS A 95 3.94 5.89 8.77
C CYS A 95 3.37 6.02 10.19
N GLY A 96 2.56 7.04 10.47
CA GLY A 96 2.02 7.28 11.82
C GLY A 96 2.99 7.92 12.83
N THR A 97 4.23 8.22 12.44
CA THR A 97 5.18 8.96 13.31
C THR A 97 4.71 10.39 13.55
N LYS A 98 4.92 10.93 14.76
CA LYS A 98 4.62 12.34 15.08
C LYS A 98 5.29 13.28 14.07
N SER A 99 4.53 14.23 13.54
CA SER A 99 5.02 15.22 12.58
C SER A 99 4.12 16.45 12.58
N GLU A 100 4.72 17.63 12.63
CA GLU A 100 4.00 18.91 12.50
C GLU A 100 3.39 19.10 11.11
N GLN A 101 3.97 18.42 10.11
CA GLN A 101 3.50 18.46 8.74
C GLN A 101 2.63 17.24 8.43
N ARG A 102 1.88 17.30 7.32
CA ARG A 102 1.07 16.16 6.82
C ARG A 102 1.89 14.86 6.65
N ARG A 103 3.21 14.96 6.46
CA ARG A 103 4.14 13.84 6.26
C ARG A 103 5.43 14.12 7.00
N CYS A 104 5.97 13.11 7.69
CA CYS A 104 7.31 13.20 8.25
C CYS A 104 8.37 13.36 7.15
N MET A 105 9.54 13.87 7.52
CA MET A 105 10.65 14.13 6.58
C MET A 105 11.07 12.86 5.83
N ALA A 106 11.15 11.71 6.51
CA ALA A 106 11.48 10.44 5.88
C ALA A 106 10.46 10.05 4.78
N CYS A 107 9.15 10.17 5.06
CA CYS A 107 8.11 9.90 4.05
C CYS A 107 8.08 10.93 2.92
N ARG A 108 8.50 12.18 3.15
CA ARG A 108 8.66 13.18 2.09
C ARG A 108 9.79 12.79 1.14
N ILE A 109 10.94 12.39 1.67
CA ILE A 109 12.10 11.92 0.90
C ILE A 109 11.76 10.66 0.10
N LYS A 110 11.14 9.64 0.74
CA LYS A 110 10.72 8.39 0.07
C LYS A 110 9.79 8.62 -1.13
N GLN A 111 9.04 9.72 -1.14
CA GLN A 111 8.14 10.06 -2.24
C GLN A 111 8.74 11.09 -3.21
N GLY A 112 10.01 11.43 -3.07
CA GLY A 112 10.66 12.47 -3.89
C GLY A 112 10.01 13.85 -3.75
N ARG A 113 9.39 14.15 -2.60
CA ARG A 113 8.69 15.42 -2.33
C ARG A 113 9.49 16.34 -1.40
N VAL A 114 10.80 16.37 -1.62
CA VAL A 114 11.70 17.29 -0.94
C VAL A 114 11.57 18.64 -1.64
N SER A 115 11.24 19.69 -0.89
CA SER A 115 11.20 21.04 -1.45
C SER A 115 12.63 21.55 -1.54
N THR A 116 13.17 21.66 -2.76
CA THR A 116 14.41 22.40 -2.98
C THR A 116 14.14 23.88 -2.75
N ARG A 117 14.82 24.49 -1.75
CA ARG A 117 14.77 25.95 -1.55
C ARG A 117 15.29 26.61 -2.83
N GLY A 118 14.51 27.51 -3.44
CA GLY A 118 14.95 28.32 -4.59
C GLY A 118 14.52 27.87 -5.98
N VAL A 119 13.97 26.67 -6.17
CA VAL A 119 13.43 26.27 -7.49
C VAL A 119 11.99 26.76 -7.61
N LYS A 120 11.80 27.93 -8.24
CA LYS A 120 10.47 28.35 -8.70
C LYS A 120 9.91 27.26 -9.62
N LYS A 121 8.80 26.65 -9.23
CA LYS A 121 8.08 25.65 -10.05
C LYS A 121 7.47 26.34 -11.27
N GLY A 122 8.30 26.60 -12.27
CA GLY A 122 7.92 27.22 -13.54
C GLY A 122 8.25 26.36 -14.75
N VAL A 123 8.67 25.10 -14.57
CA VAL A 123 8.92 24.20 -15.70
C VAL A 123 7.57 23.70 -16.21
N LYS A 124 7.10 24.29 -17.31
CA LYS A 124 6.09 23.69 -18.17
C LYS A 124 6.69 22.39 -18.69
N ASN A 125 6.20 21.25 -18.20
CA ASN A 125 6.61 19.93 -18.70
C ASN A 125 6.12 19.77 -20.14
N ALA A 126 6.86 20.31 -21.11
CA ALA A 126 6.63 20.08 -22.54
C ALA A 126 6.89 18.60 -22.94
N THR A 127 7.47 17.79 -22.05
CA THR A 127 7.65 16.35 -22.21
C THR A 127 6.44 15.52 -21.77
N ALA A 128 5.35 16.14 -21.29
CA ALA A 128 4.10 15.43 -21.00
C ALA A 128 3.41 14.88 -22.27
N ASP A 129 3.84 15.28 -23.46
CA ASP A 129 3.20 14.93 -24.73
C ASP A 129 3.52 13.52 -25.27
N ARG A 130 4.27 12.67 -24.54
CA ARG A 130 4.63 11.32 -25.04
C ARG A 130 3.86 10.15 -24.43
N THR A 131 3.15 10.33 -23.31
CA THR A 131 2.29 9.27 -22.75
C THR A 131 1.09 9.82 -21.96
N TRP A 132 -0.12 9.49 -22.38
CA TRP A 132 -1.35 9.78 -21.63
C TRP A 132 -1.78 8.57 -20.80
N LYS A 133 -2.33 8.81 -19.61
CA LYS A 133 -2.96 7.76 -18.79
C LYS A 133 -4.44 7.67 -19.13
N ASP A 134 -4.89 6.50 -19.55
CA ASP A 134 -6.30 6.28 -19.84
C ASP A 134 -7.19 6.33 -18.59
N ALA A 135 -8.52 6.27 -18.78
CA ALA A 135 -9.49 6.23 -17.70
C ALA A 135 -9.32 5.02 -16.75
N GLY A 136 -8.57 3.99 -17.17
CA GLY A 136 -8.17 2.85 -16.36
C GLY A 136 -6.86 3.05 -15.57
N GLY A 137 -6.19 4.20 -15.74
CA GLY A 137 -4.97 4.58 -15.03
C GLY A 137 -3.67 4.06 -15.63
N ARG A 138 -3.69 3.46 -16.83
CA ARG A 138 -2.51 2.87 -17.49
C ARG A 138 -1.90 3.86 -18.49
N THR A 139 -0.58 4.03 -18.43
CA THR A 139 0.20 4.88 -19.35
C THR A 139 0.24 4.25 -20.74
N ARG A 140 -0.27 4.96 -21.76
CA ARG A 140 -0.27 4.54 -23.17
C ARG A 140 0.72 5.41 -23.96
N TYR A 141 1.49 4.78 -24.84
CA TYR A 141 2.20 5.47 -25.93
C TYR A 141 1.21 5.70 -27.08
N HIS A 142 1.17 6.90 -27.65
CA HIS A 142 0.21 7.22 -28.73
C HIS A 142 0.51 6.40 -30.00
N GLY A 143 -0.54 5.84 -30.62
CA GLY A 143 -0.55 5.55 -32.07
C GLY A 143 -0.48 4.09 -32.54
N GLN A 144 -0.39 3.08 -31.66
CA GLN A 144 -0.36 1.68 -32.09
C GLN A 144 -1.56 0.88 -31.53
N PRO A 145 -2.43 0.32 -32.41
CA PRO A 145 -3.57 -0.49 -31.99
C PRO A 145 -3.17 -1.88 -31.44
N SER A 146 -1.94 -2.33 -31.71
CA SER A 146 -1.36 -3.56 -31.18
C SER A 146 -0.37 -3.26 -30.05
N ARG A 147 -0.41 -4.09 -29.00
CA ARG A 147 0.44 -4.01 -27.80
C ARG A 147 1.90 -4.39 -28.14
N GLY A 148 2.60 -3.56 -28.91
CA GLY A 148 4.02 -3.76 -29.17
C GLY A 148 4.83 -3.53 -27.90
N ARG A 149 5.71 -4.48 -27.54
CA ARG A 149 6.74 -4.24 -26.52
C ARG A 149 7.60 -3.06 -26.99
N GLN A 150 7.88 -2.09 -26.11
CA GLN A 150 8.82 -1.00 -26.41
C GLN A 150 10.16 -1.59 -26.86
N SER A 151 10.85 -0.91 -27.79
CA SER A 151 12.20 -1.32 -28.18
C SER A 151 13.13 -1.31 -26.96
N ASN A 152 14.12 -2.21 -26.93
CA ASN A 152 15.09 -2.23 -25.83
C ASN A 152 15.77 -0.86 -25.67
N ALA A 153 16.12 -0.18 -26.77
CA ALA A 153 16.71 1.16 -26.72
C ALA A 153 15.79 2.18 -26.01
N SER A 154 14.48 2.18 -26.31
CA SER A 154 13.54 3.09 -25.63
C SER A 154 13.34 2.76 -24.16
N LEU A 155 13.40 1.46 -23.78
CA LEU A 155 13.35 1.05 -22.38
C LEU A 155 14.63 1.46 -21.64
N ASP A 156 15.79 1.35 -22.31
CA ASP A 156 17.08 1.74 -21.75
C ASP A 156 17.12 3.25 -21.48
N ASP A 157 16.70 4.09 -22.44
CA ASP A 157 16.61 5.54 -22.24
C ASP A 157 15.70 5.90 -21.06
N GLN A 158 14.52 5.26 -20.98
CA GLN A 158 13.56 5.48 -19.91
C GLN A 158 14.11 5.07 -18.52
N ASP A 159 14.77 3.92 -18.44
CA ASP A 159 15.35 3.43 -17.18
C ASP A 159 16.55 4.29 -16.76
N ILE A 160 17.36 4.78 -17.70
CA ILE A 160 18.43 5.76 -17.42
C ILE A 160 17.84 7.07 -16.87
N ASP A 161 16.80 7.61 -17.49
CA ASP A 161 16.12 8.81 -16.99
C ASP A 161 15.55 8.61 -15.57
N TYR A 162 14.97 7.43 -15.30
CA TYR A 162 14.49 7.09 -13.97
C TYR A 162 15.61 6.91 -12.95
N ALA A 163 16.74 6.31 -13.35
CA ALA A 163 17.94 6.21 -12.51
C ALA A 163 18.45 7.60 -12.14
N ILE A 164 18.61 8.49 -13.12
CA ILE A 164 19.05 9.88 -12.91
C ILE A 164 18.08 10.60 -11.96
N SER A 165 16.77 10.49 -12.20
CA SER A 165 15.75 11.10 -11.34
C SER A 165 15.82 10.58 -9.89
N ALA A 166 16.01 9.27 -9.71
CA ALA A 166 16.12 8.64 -8.39
C ALA A 166 17.39 9.07 -7.66
N LEU A 167 18.53 9.11 -8.34
CA LEU A 167 19.80 9.58 -7.79
C LEU A 167 19.77 11.06 -7.42
N GLN A 168 19.12 11.90 -8.24
CA GLN A 168 18.88 13.31 -7.90
C GLN A 168 18.03 13.46 -6.63
N LYS A 169 16.96 12.65 -6.48
CA LYS A 169 16.15 12.62 -5.25
C LYS A 169 16.95 12.13 -4.05
N ALA A 170 17.83 11.14 -4.24
CA ALA A 170 18.73 10.65 -3.19
C ALA A 170 19.68 11.76 -2.72
N LYS A 171 20.31 12.48 -3.65
CA LYS A 171 21.16 13.65 -3.37
C LYS A 171 20.41 14.70 -2.55
N GLN A 172 19.23 15.13 -3.02
CA GLN A 172 18.38 16.10 -2.30
C GLN A 172 17.96 15.58 -0.91
N GLY A 173 17.67 14.28 -0.80
CA GLY A 173 17.35 13.63 0.47
C GLY A 173 18.52 13.66 1.46
N LEU A 174 19.74 13.43 0.99
CA LEU A 174 20.96 13.50 1.79
C LEU A 174 21.31 14.94 2.21
N GLU A 175 21.08 15.92 1.33
CA GLU A 175 21.20 17.35 1.68
C GLU A 175 20.24 17.71 2.82
N VAL A 176 18.98 17.28 2.73
CA VAL A 176 18.01 17.47 3.82
C VAL A 176 18.40 16.70 5.08
N ALA A 177 18.93 15.48 4.96
CA ALA A 177 19.39 14.72 6.13
C ALA A 177 20.51 15.44 6.91
N ARG A 178 21.28 16.31 6.24
CA ARG A 178 22.34 17.12 6.84
C ARG A 178 21.86 18.49 7.35
N SER A 179 20.59 18.84 7.13
CA SER A 179 20.07 20.16 7.53
C SER A 179 19.94 20.30 9.05
N PRO A 180 20.03 21.53 9.60
CA PRO A 180 19.84 21.77 11.03
C PRO A 180 18.48 21.27 11.54
N GLU A 181 17.44 21.41 10.71
CA GLU A 181 16.08 20.92 11.01
C GLU A 181 16.06 19.42 11.29
N VAL A 182 16.78 18.62 10.49
CA VAL A 182 16.89 17.16 10.73
C VAL A 182 17.84 16.88 11.89
N GLN A 183 18.93 17.62 12.04
CA GLN A 183 19.87 17.41 13.14
C GLN A 183 19.24 17.62 14.52
N ALA A 184 18.21 18.47 14.62
CA ALA A 184 17.41 18.68 15.83
C ALA A 184 16.44 17.51 16.15
N LEU A 185 16.21 16.58 15.23
CA LEU A 185 15.31 15.44 15.46
C LEU A 185 15.95 14.37 16.37
N PRO A 186 15.14 13.53 17.03
CA PRO A 186 15.63 12.36 17.76
C PRO A 186 16.48 11.44 16.88
N LYS A 187 17.51 10.79 17.45
CA LYS A 187 18.47 9.93 16.73
C LYS A 187 17.79 8.96 15.75
N VAL A 188 16.75 8.25 16.20
CA VAL A 188 15.99 7.29 15.39
C VAL A 188 15.39 7.95 14.15
N GLN A 189 14.80 9.13 14.28
CA GLN A 189 14.21 9.86 13.15
C GLN A 189 15.28 10.36 12.17
N ARG A 190 16.44 10.80 12.67
CA ARG A 190 17.58 11.18 11.81
C ARG A 190 18.05 10.01 10.94
N GLU A 191 18.20 8.84 11.56
CA GLU A 191 18.57 7.62 10.85
C GLU A 191 17.51 7.19 9.83
N GLU A 192 16.22 7.32 10.15
CA GLU A 192 15.13 7.06 9.21
C GLU A 192 15.16 7.99 7.99
N VAL A 193 15.47 9.28 8.19
CA VAL A 193 15.62 10.27 7.11
C VAL A 193 16.81 9.90 6.22
N LYS A 194 17.96 9.56 6.81
CA LYS A 194 19.15 9.10 6.07
C LYS A 194 18.85 7.82 5.27
N ARG A 195 18.21 6.83 5.90
CA ARG A 195 17.81 5.57 5.25
C ARG A 195 16.82 5.82 4.12
N ALA A 196 15.88 6.74 4.29
CA ALA A 196 14.94 7.14 3.24
C ALA A 196 15.67 7.73 2.02
N ALA A 197 16.69 8.56 2.23
CA ALA A 197 17.50 9.11 1.15
C ALA A 197 18.30 8.02 0.42
N LEU A 198 18.96 7.13 1.17
CA LEU A 198 19.72 6.01 0.59
C LEU A 198 18.81 5.04 -0.19
N SER A 199 17.58 4.80 0.28
CA SER A 199 16.63 3.94 -0.45
C SER A 199 16.25 4.49 -1.83
N GLN A 200 16.39 5.81 -2.08
CA GLN A 200 16.22 6.37 -3.42
C GLN A 200 17.44 6.07 -4.31
N ALA A 201 18.64 6.01 -3.74
CA ALA A 201 19.83 5.59 -4.47
C ALA A 201 19.73 4.11 -4.86
N ASP A 202 19.33 3.25 -3.90
CA ASP A 202 19.07 1.81 -4.16
C ASP A 202 17.98 1.62 -5.23
N HIS A 203 16.99 2.51 -5.28
CA HIS A 203 15.98 2.47 -6.33
C HIS A 203 16.56 2.84 -7.71
N GLY A 204 17.48 3.82 -7.75
CA GLY A 204 18.19 4.21 -8.96
C GLY A 204 19.12 3.12 -9.48
N THR A 205 19.85 2.43 -8.60
CA THR A 205 20.76 1.35 -9.01
C THR A 205 20.03 0.20 -9.68
N ARG A 206 18.82 -0.14 -9.24
CA ARG A 206 18.00 -1.19 -9.90
C ARG A 206 17.72 -0.89 -11.37
N PHE A 207 17.45 0.36 -11.73
CA PHE A 207 17.25 0.74 -13.14
C PHE A 207 18.54 0.60 -13.95
N ILE A 208 19.69 0.93 -13.36
CA ILE A 208 20.99 0.74 -14.00
C ILE A 208 21.28 -0.76 -14.20
N GLU A 209 21.01 -1.59 -13.19
CA GLU A 209 21.15 -3.05 -13.26
C GLU A 209 20.29 -3.65 -14.38
N GLU A 210 19.03 -3.23 -14.52
CA GLU A 210 18.14 -3.66 -15.61
C GLU A 210 18.72 -3.32 -17.00
N VAL A 211 19.27 -2.12 -17.18
CA VAL A 211 19.92 -1.71 -18.44
C VAL A 211 21.16 -2.56 -18.71
N LEU A 212 22.00 -2.78 -17.69
CA LEU A 212 23.20 -3.60 -17.81
C LEU A 212 22.87 -5.06 -18.13
N ASP A 213 21.86 -5.63 -17.48
CA ASP A 213 21.44 -7.01 -17.69
C ASP A 213 20.84 -7.22 -19.09
N ARG A 214 20.09 -6.26 -19.62
CA ARG A 214 19.59 -6.30 -21.01
C ARG A 214 20.70 -6.25 -22.05
N ASN A 215 21.79 -5.53 -21.76
CA ASN A 215 22.92 -5.33 -22.67
C ASN A 215 24.10 -6.27 -22.39
N ARG A 216 24.04 -7.10 -21.34
CA ARG A 216 25.08 -8.08 -21.04
C ARG A 216 25.15 -9.08 -22.20
N PRO A 217 26.32 -9.32 -22.80
CA PRO A 217 26.45 -10.32 -23.84
C PRO A 217 26.03 -11.65 -23.24
N ARG A 218 24.99 -12.28 -23.81
CA ARG A 218 24.68 -13.66 -23.48
C ARG A 218 25.89 -14.45 -23.92
N GLY A 219 26.69 -14.91 -22.95
CA GLY A 219 27.84 -15.76 -23.25
C GLY A 219 27.38 -16.83 -24.23
N LYS A 220 28.20 -17.10 -25.25
CA LYS A 220 27.97 -18.20 -26.20
C LYS A 220 28.07 -19.51 -25.42
N GLY A 221 27.05 -19.80 -24.61
CA GLY A 221 26.93 -21.02 -23.83
C GLY A 221 26.84 -22.16 -24.81
N GLY A 222 27.84 -23.04 -24.72
CA GLY A 222 28.12 -24.12 -25.65
C GLY A 222 26.87 -24.91 -26.02
N LYS A 223 26.74 -25.15 -27.33
CA LYS A 223 26.15 -26.40 -27.79
C LYS A 223 27.05 -27.55 -27.36
#